data_AF-A0A349S8V9-F1
#
_entry.id   AF-A0A349S8V9-F1
#
_cell.length_a   1.000
_cell.length_b   1.000
_cell.length_c   1.000
_cell.angle_alpha   90.00
_cell.angle_beta   90.00
_cell.angle_gamma   90.00
#
_symmetry.space_group_name_H-M   'P 1'
#
loop_
_entity.id
_entity.type
_entity.pdbx_description
1 polymer ?
#
loop_
_entity_poly.entity_id
_entity_poly.type
_entity_poly.pdbx_seq_one_letter_code
_entity_poly.pdbx_strand_id
1 'polypeptide(L)' 'TAINEIDYTALETLEAVNLRLKQQGITLNLSEVKGPVMDMLNRTDFFEHLSGKVYLSQFEAFSAVRGKLGLGGA' A
#
# COMPACT_ATOMS: atom_id res chain seq x y z
N THR A 1 14.78 5.17 -4.53
CA THR A 1 14.91 6.14 -3.42
C THR A 1 13.83 5.79 -2.42
N ALA A 2 14.00 6.06 -1.13
CA ALA A 2 13.06 5.57 -0.11
C ALA A 2 12.41 6.75 0.63
N ILE A 3 11.07 6.79 0.64
CA ILE A 3 10.27 7.91 1.18
C ILE A 3 10.45 7.99 2.70
N ASN A 4 10.82 9.16 3.21
CA ASN A 4 11.08 9.39 4.64
C ASN A 4 9.94 10.10 5.36
N GLU A 5 9.10 10.83 4.64
CA GLU A 5 8.07 11.70 5.20
C GLU A 5 6.84 11.70 4.27
N ILE A 6 5.66 11.92 4.84
CA ILE A 6 4.41 12.14 4.12
C ILE A 6 3.69 13.31 4.77
N ASP A 7 3.39 14.34 3.98
CA ASP A 7 2.58 15.48 4.41
C ASP A 7 1.10 15.25 4.04
N TYR A 8 0.24 16.18 4.42
CA TYR A 8 -1.19 16.10 4.17
C TYR A 8 -1.52 16.02 2.67
N THR A 9 -0.83 16.80 1.83
CA THR A 9 -1.06 16.81 0.37
C THR A 9 -0.69 15.48 -0.28
N ALA A 10 0.42 14.87 0.16
CA ALA A 10 0.83 13.55 -0.29
C ALA A 10 -0.15 12.45 0.17
N LEU A 11 -0.70 12.57 1.38
CA LEU A 11 -1.74 11.66 1.87
C LEU A 11 -3.02 11.74 1.02
N GLU A 12 -3.54 12.94 0.75
CA GLU A 12 -4.73 13.11 -0.11
C GLU A 12 -4.50 12.51 -1.51
N THR A 13 -3.29 12.70 -2.05
CA THR A 13 -2.91 12.10 -3.34
C THR A 13 -2.91 10.57 -3.26
N LEU A 14 -2.37 10.00 -2.17
CA LEU A 14 -2.32 8.55 -1.95
C LEU A 14 -3.74 7.95 -1.81
N GLU A 15 -4.64 8.63 -1.11
CA GLU A 15 -6.04 8.25 -0.98
C GLU A 15 -6.79 8.28 -2.31
N ALA A 16 -6.58 9.35 -3.10
CA ALA A 16 -7.16 9.46 -4.44
C ALA A 16 -6.69 8.33 -5.36
N VAL A 17 -5.40 7.96 -5.29
CA VAL A 17 -4.86 6.81 -6.02
C VAL A 17 -5.50 5.50 -5.56
N ASN A 18 -5.57 5.26 -4.24
CA ASN A 18 -6.22 4.06 -3.69
C ASN A 18 -7.68 3.94 -4.14
N LEU A 19 -8.44 5.03 -4.09
CA LEU A 19 -9.84 5.07 -4.51
C LEU A 19 -9.99 4.76 -6.00
N ARG A 20 -9.18 5.41 -6.86
CA ARG A 20 -9.22 5.18 -8.31
C ARG A 20 -8.89 3.74 -8.68
N LEU A 21 -7.85 3.17 -8.05
CA LEU A 21 -7.49 1.76 -8.28
C LEU A 21 -8.62 0.83 -7.83
N LYS A 22 -9.20 1.08 -6.65
CA LYS A 22 -10.32 0.30 -6.10
C LYS A 22 -11.53 0.31 -7.04
N GLN A 23 -11.87 1.45 -7.63
CA GLN A 23 -12.95 1.57 -8.62
C GLN A 23 -12.69 0.75 -9.90
N GLN A 24 -11.43 0.49 -10.22
CA GLN A 24 -11.03 -0.36 -11.35
C GLN A 24 -10.87 -1.85 -10.96
N GLY A 25 -11.20 -2.22 -9.71
CA GLY A 25 -10.97 -3.58 -9.20
C GLY A 25 -9.50 -3.90 -8.94
N ILE A 26 -8.62 -2.90 -8.90
CA ILE A 26 -7.18 -3.05 -8.62
C ILE A 26 -6.93 -2.68 -7.15
N THR A 27 -6.12 -3.47 -6.45
CA THR A 27 -5.76 -3.18 -5.05
C THR A 27 -4.43 -2.44 -4.96
N LEU A 28 -4.37 -1.42 -4.11
CA LEU A 28 -3.13 -0.74 -3.76
C LEU A 28 -2.45 -1.47 -2.60
N ASN A 29 -1.26 -2.01 -2.84
CA ASN A 29 -0.44 -2.67 -1.81
C ASN A 29 0.82 -1.82 -1.56
N LEU A 30 1.21 -1.68 -0.30
CA LEU A 30 2.42 -0.95 0.09
C LEU A 30 3.46 -1.95 0.59
N SER A 31 4.75 -1.68 0.34
CA SER A 31 5.86 -2.47 0.87
C SER A 31 6.95 -1.56 1.38
N GLU A 32 7.64 -1.95 2.45
CA GLU A 32 8.79 -1.20 3.00
C GLU A 32 8.43 0.24 3.43
N VAL A 33 7.24 0.41 4.01
CA VAL A 33 6.83 1.70 4.59
C VAL A 33 7.74 2.00 5.77
N LYS A 34 8.47 3.13 5.71
CA LYS A 34 9.39 3.53 6.78
C LYS A 34 8.62 3.93 8.04
N GLY A 35 9.27 3.75 9.21
CA GLY A 35 8.71 4.10 10.52
C GLY A 35 8.03 5.47 10.57
N PRO A 36 8.71 6.58 10.22
CA PRO A 36 8.08 7.91 10.26
C PRO A 36 6.85 8.06 9.34
N VAL A 37 6.83 7.38 8.20
CA VAL A 37 5.68 7.36 7.29
C VAL A 37 4.55 6.52 7.87
N MET A 38 4.87 5.34 8.40
CA MET A 38 3.90 4.45 9.05
C MET A 38 3.25 5.14 10.26
N ASP A 39 4.04 5.84 11.08
CA ASP A 39 3.57 6.59 12.24
C ASP A 39 2.62 7.71 11.85
N MET A 40 2.87 8.38 10.73
CA MET A 40 1.96 9.39 10.18
C MET A 40 0.67 8.77 9.65
N LEU A 41 0.74 7.69 8.87
CA LEU A 41 -0.44 7.00 8.35
C LEU A 41 -1.31 6.39 9.47
N ASN A 42 -0.69 5.91 10.55
CA ASN A 42 -1.40 5.39 11.73
C ASN A 42 -2.18 6.46 12.50
N ARG A 43 -1.92 7.74 12.25
CA ARG A 43 -2.68 8.86 12.85
C ARG A 43 -3.91 9.24 12.03
N THR A 44 -4.14 8.60 10.90
CA THR A 44 -5.29 8.82 10.02
C THR A 44 -6.09 7.53 9.85
N ASP A 45 -7.23 7.61 9.17
CA ASP A 45 -8.07 6.47 8.81
C ASP A 45 -7.62 5.77 7.52
N PHE A 46 -6.45 6.14 6.97
CA PHE A 46 -5.95 5.63 5.68
C PHE A 46 -5.97 4.09 5.61
N PHE A 47 -5.53 3.40 6.66
CA PHE A 47 -5.47 1.94 6.67
C PHE A 47 -6.85 1.27 6.74
N GLU A 48 -7.88 1.97 7.23
CA GLU A 48 -9.26 1.49 7.19
C GLU A 48 -9.81 1.50 5.76
N HIS A 49 -9.36 2.45 4.94
CA HIS A 49 -9.80 2.61 3.54
C HIS A 49 -8.87 1.92 2.53
N LEU A 50 -7.68 1.49 2.94
CA LEU A 50 -6.70 0.84 2.08
C LEU A 50 -7.30 -0.43 1.45
N SER A 51 -7.29 -0.49 0.12
CA SER A 51 -7.86 -1.62 -0.63
C SER A 51 -6.98 -2.88 -0.62
N GLY A 52 -5.69 -2.74 -0.32
CA GLY A 52 -4.72 -3.84 -0.26
C GLY A 52 -4.08 -3.98 1.12
N LYS A 53 -2.81 -4.37 1.16
CA LYS A 53 -2.07 -4.64 2.39
C LYS A 53 -0.73 -3.93 2.43
N VAL A 54 -0.21 -3.77 3.64
CA VAL A 54 1.18 -3.36 3.87
C VAL A 54 2.04 -4.59 4.12
N TYR A 55 3.18 -4.65 3.46
CA TYR A 55 4.14 -5.75 3.52
C TYR A 55 5.51 -5.25 4.02
N LEU A 56 6.28 -6.14 4.65
CA LEU A 56 7.60 -5.78 5.18
C LEU A 56 8.65 -5.63 4.08
N SER A 57 8.48 -6.34 2.94
CA SER A 57 9.41 -6.30 1.81
C SER A 57 8.70 -6.35 0.46
N GLN A 58 9.38 -5.88 -0.58
CA GLN A 58 8.95 -6.05 -1.98
C GLN A 58 8.73 -7.53 -2.33
N PHE A 59 9.60 -8.43 -1.86
CA PHE A 59 9.50 -9.86 -2.11
C PHE A 59 8.22 -10.47 -1.53
N GLU A 60 7.88 -10.08 -0.30
CA GLU A 60 6.66 -10.54 0.37
C GLU A 60 5.40 -10.07 -0.38
N ALA A 61 5.36 -8.78 -0.75
CA ALA A 61 4.24 -8.21 -1.53
C ALA A 61 4.06 -8.95 -2.86
N PHE A 62 5.14 -9.15 -3.61
CA PHE A 62 5.11 -9.84 -4.90
C PHE A 62 4.67 -11.30 -4.77
N SER A 63 5.19 -12.02 -3.77
CA SER A 63 4.83 -13.41 -3.49
C SER A 63 3.36 -13.55 -3.12
N ALA A 64 2.83 -12.63 -2.29
CA ALA A 64 1.43 -12.62 -1.90
C ALA A 64 0.51 -12.33 -3.10
N VAL A 65 0.87 -11.40 -3.98
CA VAL A 65 0.10 -11.10 -5.20
C VAL A 65 0.12 -12.29 -6.16
N ARG A 66 1.27 -12.92 -6.37
CA ARG A 66 1.37 -14.14 -7.20
C ARG A 66 0.55 -15.30 -6.65
N GLY A 67 0.59 -15.51 -5.33
CA GLY A 67 -0.21 -16.52 -4.65
C GLY A 67 -1.71 -16.31 -4.85
N LYS A 68 -2.19 -15.06 -4.72
CA LYS A 68 -3.59 -14.69 -4.98
C LYS A 68 -4.02 -14.94 -6.44
N LEU A 69 -3.11 -14.79 -7.40
CA LEU A 69 -3.37 -15.02 -8.82
C LEU A 69 -3.25 -16.49 -9.24
N GLY A 70 -2.93 -17.40 -8.32
CA GLY A 70 -2.72 -18.82 -8.65
C GLY A 70 -1.46 -19.08 -9.48
N LEU A 71 -0.58 -18.09 -9.62
CA LEU A 71 0.66 -18.17 -10.40
C LEU A 71 1.82 -18.80 -9.61
N GLY A 72 1.50 -19.50 -8.51
CA GLY A 72 2.45 -20.14 -7.59
C GLY A 72 2.77 -21.60 -7.93
N GLY A 73 2.19 -22.16 -8.99
CA GLY A 73 2.48 -23.53 -9.45
C GLY A 73 3.46 -23.55 -10.62
N ALA A 74 4.71 -23.90 -10.34
CA ALA A 74 5.63 -24.61 -11.22
C ALA A 74 6.54 -25.46 -10.32
#